data_AF-A0AAV9TTV4-F1
#
_entry.id   AF-A0AAV9TTV4-F1
#
_cell.length_a   1.000
_cell.length_b   1.000
_cell.length_c   1.000
_cell.angle_alpha   90.00
_cell.angle_beta   90.00
_cell.angle_gamma   90.00
#
_symmetry.space_group_name_H-M   'P 1'
#
loop_
_entity.id
_entity.type
_entity.pdbx_description
1 polymer ?
#
loop_
_entity_poly.entity_id
_entity_poly.type
_entity_poly.pdbx_seq_one_letter_code
_entity_poly.pdbx_strand_id
1 'polypeptide(L)'
;MASASEIQNPDQLVTSDDPEHPANLIPSLCAKFWTLGWVTGTGGGCSIRDDDLVYLAPSGVQKELMKAEDIYVLSLAAQESSLKNRIYLRSPPSYKPSQCTPLFLAAFTRRGAGCCIHTHSHWAVLVTLILESRGAGNDKLFEINNIEQIKGFGKGFQKQGNLGYHDTLRIPVIENTAHEEDLTEFLEEAMDKYPDTYAVLVRRHGVYVWGDNVHKAKTQCERRNFDICLDPNEGCPQIDVDIVVVVDIVVVVVVVVVVVVVVRTCPGTKYTSRPF
;
A
#
# COMPACT_ATOMS: atom_id res chain seq x y z
N MET A 1 25.08 -16.91 12.74
CA MET A 1 24.97 -15.44 12.81
C MET A 1 26.26 -14.89 12.25
N ALA A 2 26.24 -14.32 11.05
CA ALA A 2 27.43 -13.68 10.49
C ALA A 2 27.48 -12.24 10.98
N SER A 3 28.58 -11.88 11.64
CA SER A 3 28.88 -10.48 11.98
C SER A 3 29.23 -9.70 10.71
N ALA A 4 29.03 -8.37 10.69
CA ALA A 4 29.31 -7.52 9.52
C ALA A 4 30.77 -7.61 9.00
N SER A 5 31.70 -8.22 9.76
CA SER A 5 33.09 -8.46 9.37
C SER A 5 33.34 -9.77 8.58
N GLU A 6 32.33 -10.58 8.29
CA GLU A 6 32.52 -11.91 7.65
C GLU A 6 32.06 -12.01 6.18
N ILE A 7 31.43 -10.98 5.61
CA ILE A 7 30.93 -11.03 4.24
C ILE A 7 32.06 -10.68 3.26
N GLN A 8 32.83 -11.68 2.82
CA GLN A 8 33.92 -11.49 1.86
C GLN A 8 33.42 -11.03 0.47
N ASN A 9 32.17 -11.35 0.11
CA ASN A 9 31.53 -10.88 -1.12
C ASN A 9 30.05 -10.52 -0.85
N PRO A 10 29.70 -9.22 -0.76
CA PRO A 10 28.33 -8.77 -0.53
C PRO A 10 27.30 -9.26 -1.55
N ASP A 11 27.70 -9.53 -2.80
CA ASP A 11 26.75 -9.99 -3.83
C ASP A 11 26.22 -11.40 -3.59
N GLN A 12 26.85 -12.19 -2.71
CA GLN A 12 26.29 -13.46 -2.25
C GLN A 12 24.95 -13.27 -1.52
N LEU A 13 24.70 -12.10 -0.91
CA LEU A 13 23.43 -11.81 -0.23
C LEU A 13 22.25 -11.68 -1.19
N VAL A 14 22.49 -11.49 -2.48
CA VAL A 14 21.44 -11.33 -3.51
C VAL A 14 21.47 -12.43 -4.57
N THR A 15 22.39 -13.39 -4.45
CA THR A 15 22.53 -14.50 -5.38
C THR A 15 21.90 -15.76 -4.78
N SER A 16 20.77 -16.21 -5.34
CA SER A 16 20.10 -17.44 -4.92
C SER A 16 19.34 -18.06 -6.08
N ASP A 17 19.32 -19.39 -6.15
CA ASP A 17 18.48 -20.15 -7.10
C ASP A 17 17.03 -20.28 -6.60
N ASP A 18 16.76 -19.95 -5.33
CA ASP A 18 15.42 -20.00 -4.75
C ASP A 18 14.57 -18.81 -5.22
N PRO A 19 13.45 -19.04 -5.94
CA PRO A 19 12.58 -17.96 -6.39
C PRO A 19 11.92 -17.18 -5.24
N GLU A 20 11.76 -17.79 -4.05
CA GLU A 20 11.17 -17.15 -2.88
C GLU A 20 12.19 -16.34 -2.07
N HIS A 21 13.50 -16.44 -2.40
CA HIS A 21 14.51 -15.60 -1.80
C HIS A 21 14.19 -14.13 -2.04
N PRO A 22 14.28 -13.24 -1.02
CA PRO A 22 13.85 -11.84 -1.13
C PRO A 22 14.42 -11.07 -2.34
N ALA A 23 15.68 -11.34 -2.71
CA ALA A 23 16.31 -10.70 -3.86
C ALA A 23 15.67 -11.06 -5.21
N ASN A 24 15.08 -12.25 -5.32
CA ASN A 24 14.35 -12.72 -6.51
C ASN A 24 12.86 -12.37 -6.44
N LEU A 25 12.30 -12.46 -5.23
CA LEU A 25 10.88 -12.27 -4.98
C LEU A 25 10.45 -10.79 -5.08
N ILE A 26 11.26 -9.84 -4.59
CA ILE A 26 10.95 -8.41 -4.70
C ILE A 26 10.77 -7.97 -6.17
N PRO A 27 11.71 -8.24 -7.10
CA PRO A 27 11.51 -7.94 -8.52
C PRO A 27 10.26 -8.60 -9.10
N SER A 28 10.06 -9.89 -8.81
CA SER A 28 8.91 -10.66 -9.31
C SER A 28 7.57 -10.10 -8.83
N LEU A 29 7.49 -9.66 -7.57
CA LEU A 29 6.31 -9.00 -7.02
C LEU A 29 6.11 -7.62 -7.62
N CYS A 30 7.18 -6.83 -7.77
CA CYS A 30 7.10 -5.50 -8.35
C CYS A 30 6.61 -5.52 -9.81
N ALA A 31 7.04 -6.51 -10.60
CA ALA A 31 6.50 -6.73 -11.95
C ALA A 31 4.98 -7.01 -11.93
N LYS A 32 4.50 -7.83 -10.99
CA LYS A 32 3.05 -8.07 -10.81
C LYS A 32 2.31 -6.84 -10.29
N PHE A 33 2.88 -6.10 -9.36
CA PHE A 33 2.28 -4.88 -8.83
C PHE A 33 2.19 -3.79 -9.90
N TRP A 34 3.11 -3.77 -10.85
CA TRP A 34 3.07 -2.84 -11.97
C TRP A 34 1.86 -3.13 -12.88
N THR A 35 1.56 -4.41 -13.18
CA THR A 35 0.37 -4.77 -13.96
C THR A 35 -0.93 -4.42 -13.25
N LEU A 36 -0.93 -4.38 -11.91
CA LEU A 36 -2.07 -3.94 -11.10
C LEU A 36 -2.17 -2.42 -10.95
N GLY A 37 -1.22 -1.66 -11.51
CA GLY A 37 -1.18 -0.19 -11.40
C GLY A 37 -0.72 0.32 -10.03
N TRP A 38 -0.07 -0.51 -9.20
CA TRP A 38 0.30 -0.14 -7.83
C TRP A 38 1.66 0.55 -7.73
N VAL A 39 2.59 0.22 -8.63
CA VAL A 39 3.99 0.68 -8.61
C VAL A 39 4.40 1.32 -9.95
N THR A 40 3.51 2.14 -10.51
CA THR A 40 3.73 2.84 -11.78
C THR A 40 4.59 4.10 -11.58
N GLY A 41 5.23 4.57 -12.67
CA GLY A 41 5.97 5.83 -12.64
C GLY A 41 7.13 5.87 -11.64
N THR A 42 7.77 4.72 -11.37
CA THR A 42 8.85 4.50 -10.39
C THR A 42 8.43 4.58 -8.90
N GLY A 43 7.16 4.91 -8.62
CA GLY A 43 6.61 5.00 -7.28
C GLY A 43 6.26 3.64 -6.67
N GLY A 44 6.12 3.61 -5.34
CA GLY A 44 5.81 2.38 -4.60
C GLY A 44 6.93 1.33 -4.63
N GLY A 45 6.61 0.14 -4.14
CA GLY A 45 7.52 -1.00 -4.09
C GLY A 45 7.20 -1.92 -2.91
N CYS A 46 8.08 -2.86 -2.65
CA CYS A 46 8.00 -3.66 -1.43
C CYS A 46 9.39 -3.88 -0.83
N SER A 47 9.38 -4.20 0.45
CA SER A 47 10.56 -4.63 1.20
C SER A 47 10.21 -5.89 1.96
N ILE A 48 11.17 -6.81 2.02
CA ILE A 48 11.04 -8.10 2.69
C ILE A 48 12.14 -8.18 3.74
N ARG A 49 11.76 -8.63 4.93
CA ARG A 49 12.67 -8.95 6.03
C ARG A 49 12.83 -10.47 6.10
N ASP A 50 14.07 -10.91 6.09
CA ASP A 50 14.46 -12.30 6.32
C ASP A 50 15.39 -12.36 7.53
N ASP A 51 14.85 -12.83 8.66
CA ASP A 51 15.47 -12.75 9.99
C ASP A 51 15.97 -11.35 10.37
N ASP A 52 17.28 -11.13 10.26
CA ASP A 52 17.96 -9.86 10.54
C ASP A 52 18.15 -9.00 9.29
N LEU A 53 18.08 -9.61 8.11
CA LEU A 53 18.32 -8.94 6.84
C LEU A 53 17.05 -8.27 6.32
N VAL A 54 17.21 -7.09 5.75
CA VAL A 54 16.14 -6.34 5.09
C VAL A 54 16.56 -6.05 3.66
N TYR A 55 15.71 -6.46 2.74
CA TYR A 55 15.90 -6.34 1.30
C TYR A 55 15.05 -5.20 0.77
N LEU A 56 15.67 -4.31 0.01
CA LEU A 56 15.08 -3.04 -0.42
C LEU A 56 15.31 -2.83 -1.92
N ALA A 57 14.25 -2.43 -2.61
CA ALA A 57 14.35 -1.95 -3.98
C ALA A 57 15.11 -0.60 -4.06
N PRO A 58 15.81 -0.33 -5.17
CA PRO A 58 16.38 0.99 -5.43
C PRO A 58 15.30 2.04 -5.74
N SER A 59 15.63 3.30 -5.48
CA SER A 59 14.80 4.45 -5.86
C SER A 59 14.87 4.72 -7.36
N GLY A 60 13.78 5.25 -7.94
CA GLY A 60 13.77 5.80 -9.30
C GLY A 60 13.91 4.79 -10.45
N VAL A 61 13.92 3.48 -10.16
CA VAL A 61 13.93 2.44 -11.22
C VAL A 61 12.51 2.07 -11.67
N GLN A 62 12.43 1.58 -12.91
CA GLN A 62 11.28 0.85 -13.44
C GLN A 62 11.13 -0.45 -12.64
N LYS A 63 10.08 -0.51 -11.82
CA LYS A 63 9.89 -1.55 -10.79
C LYS A 63 9.67 -2.93 -11.40
N GLU A 64 9.14 -2.97 -12.61
CA GLU A 64 8.89 -4.15 -13.42
C GLU A 64 10.12 -4.72 -14.15
N LEU A 65 11.20 -3.95 -14.26
CA LEU A 65 12.45 -4.36 -14.92
C LEU A 65 13.62 -4.60 -13.94
N MET A 66 13.33 -4.51 -12.64
CA MET A 66 14.31 -4.69 -11.59
C MET A 66 14.89 -6.11 -11.62
N LYS A 67 16.15 -6.25 -11.22
CA LYS A 67 16.83 -7.54 -11.07
C LYS A 67 17.33 -7.74 -9.64
N ALA A 68 17.72 -8.95 -9.32
CA ALA A 68 18.25 -9.29 -8.00
C ALA A 68 19.51 -8.46 -7.67
N GLU A 69 20.36 -8.17 -8.66
CA GLU A 69 21.57 -7.38 -8.50
C GLU A 69 21.30 -5.89 -8.23
N ASP A 70 20.05 -5.45 -8.35
CA ASP A 70 19.66 -4.07 -8.05
C ASP A 70 19.25 -3.90 -6.57
N ILE A 71 19.09 -5.00 -5.84
CA ILE A 71 18.56 -5.01 -4.47
C ILE A 71 19.62 -4.55 -3.46
N TYR A 72 19.20 -3.66 -2.55
CA TYR A 72 19.97 -3.30 -1.35
C TYR A 72 19.70 -4.28 -0.23
N VAL A 73 20.73 -4.53 0.60
CA VAL A 73 20.60 -5.36 1.80
C VAL A 73 21.18 -4.62 3.00
N LEU A 74 20.42 -4.56 4.08
CA LEU A 74 20.88 -4.04 5.38
C LEU A 74 20.59 -5.06 6.49
N SER A 75 21.33 -4.97 7.59
CA SER A 75 21.08 -5.76 8.82
C SER A 75 20.38 -4.88 9.85
N LEU A 76 19.26 -5.32 10.42
CA LEU A 76 18.52 -4.57 11.44
C LEU A 76 19.33 -4.43 12.73
N ALA A 77 20.00 -5.50 13.16
CA ALA A 77 20.85 -5.50 14.35
C ALA A 77 22.08 -4.59 14.22
N ALA A 78 22.57 -4.38 12.99
CA ALA A 78 23.67 -3.46 12.72
C ALA A 78 23.24 -1.99 12.69
N GLN A 79 21.95 -1.68 12.66
CA GLN A 79 21.49 -0.29 12.63
C GLN A 79 21.56 0.35 14.02
N GLU A 80 21.87 1.65 14.04
CA GLU A 80 21.66 2.47 15.22
C GLU A 80 20.16 2.64 15.51
N SER A 81 19.79 2.83 16.78
CA SER A 81 18.38 3.03 17.19
C SER A 81 17.69 4.20 16.48
N SER A 82 18.46 5.19 15.99
CA SER A 82 17.91 6.34 15.27
C SER A 82 17.49 6.02 13.83
N LEU A 83 18.03 4.95 13.22
CA LEU A 83 17.87 4.56 11.82
C LEU A 83 18.19 5.68 10.78
N LYS A 84 18.84 6.78 11.22
CA LYS A 84 19.19 7.92 10.36
C LYS A 84 20.41 7.61 9.49
N ASN A 85 21.44 7.03 10.08
CA ASN A 85 22.66 6.61 9.37
C ASN A 85 22.57 5.12 9.04
N ARG A 86 21.94 4.79 7.90
CA ARG A 86 21.68 3.40 7.52
C ARG A 86 22.96 2.72 7.04
N ILE A 87 23.29 1.58 7.64
CA ILE A 87 24.42 0.74 7.26
C ILE A 87 23.91 -0.35 6.31
N TYR A 88 24.31 -0.27 5.05
CA TYR A 88 24.01 -1.28 4.04
C TYR A 88 25.15 -2.30 3.98
N LEU A 89 24.81 -3.58 4.14
CA LEU A 89 25.75 -4.67 3.90
C LEU A 89 26.03 -4.83 2.41
N ARG A 90 25.07 -4.47 1.56
CA ARG A 90 25.18 -4.52 0.10
C ARG A 90 24.43 -3.35 -0.54
N SER A 91 25.11 -2.69 -1.49
CA SER A 91 24.54 -1.62 -2.32
C SER A 91 24.88 -1.85 -3.79
N PRO A 92 23.93 -1.74 -4.74
CA PRO A 92 24.23 -1.73 -6.16
C PRO A 92 25.09 -0.53 -6.56
N PRO A 93 25.90 -0.63 -7.63
CA PRO A 93 26.87 0.39 -8.02
C PRO A 93 26.25 1.70 -8.55
N SER A 94 25.06 1.63 -9.15
CA SER A 94 24.52 2.73 -9.96
C SER A 94 23.19 3.31 -9.47
N TYR A 95 22.73 2.92 -8.28
CA TYR A 95 21.43 3.35 -7.75
C TYR A 95 21.55 4.06 -6.40
N LYS A 96 20.42 4.60 -5.94
CA LYS A 96 20.23 5.11 -4.58
C LYS A 96 19.20 4.23 -3.86
N PRO A 97 19.29 4.07 -2.53
CA PRO A 97 18.28 3.33 -1.78
C PRO A 97 16.91 4.01 -1.88
N SER A 98 15.83 3.24 -1.74
CA SER A 98 14.46 3.76 -1.76
C SER A 98 14.24 4.84 -0.69
N GLN A 99 13.52 5.91 -1.04
CA GLN A 99 13.10 6.93 -0.10
C GLN A 99 12.08 6.39 0.92
N CYS A 100 11.40 5.28 0.60
CA CYS A 100 10.47 4.60 1.50
C CYS A 100 11.18 3.76 2.59
N THR A 101 12.52 3.70 2.57
CA THR A 101 13.29 2.85 3.50
C THR A 101 12.94 3.11 4.97
N PRO A 102 12.89 4.36 5.48
CA PRO A 102 12.52 4.60 6.88
C PRO A 102 11.14 4.06 7.24
N LEU A 103 10.16 4.18 6.33
CA LEU A 103 8.79 3.71 6.52
C LEU A 103 8.70 2.18 6.55
N PHE A 104 9.50 1.49 5.72
CA PHE A 104 9.62 0.04 5.77
C PHE A 104 10.27 -0.43 7.08
N LEU A 105 11.35 0.25 7.50
CA LEU A 105 12.01 -0.07 8.77
C LEU A 105 11.07 0.13 9.97
N ALA A 106 10.26 1.19 9.99
CA ALA A 106 9.25 1.39 11.03
C ALA A 106 8.26 0.21 11.14
N ALA A 107 7.81 -0.35 10.02
CA ALA A 107 6.97 -1.55 10.02
C ALA A 107 7.71 -2.77 10.60
N PHE A 108 8.98 -2.96 10.27
CA PHE A 108 9.78 -4.08 10.76
C PHE A 108 10.13 -3.98 12.25
N THR A 109 10.46 -2.78 12.73
CA THR A 109 10.87 -2.55 14.12
C THR A 109 9.69 -2.41 15.07
N ARG A 110 8.63 -1.69 14.66
CA ARG A 110 7.47 -1.42 15.53
C ARG A 110 6.39 -2.48 15.45
N ARG A 111 6.28 -3.21 14.33
CA ARG A 111 5.21 -4.20 14.10
C ARG A 111 5.74 -5.61 13.85
N GLY A 112 7.06 -5.83 13.94
CA GLY A 112 7.65 -7.13 13.71
C GLY A 112 7.30 -7.72 12.34
N ALA A 113 7.03 -6.86 11.35
CA ALA A 113 6.58 -7.30 10.04
C ALA A 113 7.68 -8.10 9.32
N GLY A 114 7.27 -9.06 8.49
CA GLY A 114 8.16 -9.77 7.55
C GLY A 114 8.13 -9.16 6.16
N CYS A 115 7.09 -8.38 5.82
CA CYS A 115 7.01 -7.67 4.55
C CYS A 115 6.21 -6.38 4.70
N CYS A 116 6.63 -5.34 3.99
CA CYS A 116 5.90 -4.09 3.83
C CYS A 116 5.80 -3.73 2.34
N ILE A 117 4.61 -3.34 1.91
CA ILE A 117 4.27 -2.98 0.54
C ILE A 117 3.79 -1.53 0.53
N HIS A 118 4.37 -0.74 -0.36
CA HIS A 118 3.93 0.61 -0.63
C HIS A 118 3.34 0.69 -2.04
N THR A 119 2.12 1.20 -2.15
CA THR A 119 1.47 1.40 -3.45
C THR A 119 1.09 2.85 -3.65
N HIS A 120 1.19 3.32 -4.89
CA HIS A 120 0.63 4.58 -5.37
C HIS A 120 -0.71 4.32 -6.08
N SER A 121 -1.49 3.35 -5.59
CA SER A 121 -2.77 2.99 -6.20
C SER A 121 -3.68 4.22 -6.31
N HIS A 122 -4.22 4.46 -7.50
CA HIS A 122 -5.19 5.54 -7.75
C HIS A 122 -6.41 5.44 -6.82
N TRP A 123 -6.76 4.22 -6.40
CA TRP A 123 -7.84 3.97 -5.47
C TRP A 123 -7.52 4.41 -4.04
N ALA A 124 -6.27 4.20 -3.58
CA ALA A 124 -5.82 4.73 -2.31
C ALA A 124 -5.87 6.26 -2.31
N VAL A 125 -5.41 6.89 -3.40
CA VAL A 125 -5.50 8.34 -3.59
C VAL A 125 -6.95 8.82 -3.55
N LEU A 126 -7.85 8.20 -4.32
CA LEU A 126 -9.27 8.57 -4.37
C LEU A 126 -9.95 8.47 -3.00
N VAL A 127 -9.70 7.38 -2.25
CA VAL A 127 -10.25 7.22 -0.89
C VAL A 127 -9.82 8.38 0.00
N THR A 128 -8.55 8.79 -0.06
CA THR A 128 -8.07 9.91 0.76
C THR A 128 -8.70 11.25 0.36
N LEU A 129 -8.99 11.48 -0.93
CA LEU A 129 -9.69 12.68 -1.40
C LEU A 129 -11.17 12.69 -0.99
N ILE A 130 -11.85 11.53 -1.03
CA ILE A 130 -13.23 11.40 -0.54
C ILE A 130 -13.30 11.66 0.96
N LEU A 131 -12.32 11.19 1.74
CA LEU A 131 -12.28 11.47 3.18
C LEU A 131 -12.03 12.95 3.45
N GLU A 132 -11.19 13.60 2.65
CA GLU A 132 -10.96 15.05 2.74
C GLU A 132 -12.25 15.84 2.51
N SER A 133 -13.06 15.45 1.52
CA SER A 133 -14.30 16.15 1.19
C SER A 133 -15.41 16.03 2.24
N ARG A 134 -15.28 15.10 3.20
CA ARG A 134 -16.20 14.95 4.34
C ARG A 134 -16.01 16.00 5.44
N GLY A 135 -14.96 16.82 5.34
CA GLY A 135 -14.68 17.91 6.28
C GLY A 135 -13.83 17.51 7.49
N ALA A 136 -13.32 18.53 8.19
CA ALA A 136 -12.36 18.37 9.28
C ALA A 136 -12.92 17.48 10.41
N GLY A 137 -12.15 16.46 10.78
CA GLY A 137 -12.47 15.52 11.86
C GLY A 137 -12.88 14.12 11.37
N ASN A 138 -13.43 14.01 10.16
CA ASN A 138 -13.79 12.74 9.52
C ASN A 138 -12.81 12.31 8.43
N ASP A 139 -11.72 13.06 8.25
CA ASP A 139 -10.76 12.92 7.16
C ASP A 139 -9.53 12.07 7.54
N LYS A 140 -9.35 11.78 8.84
CA LYS A 140 -8.15 11.12 9.41
C LYS A 140 -8.26 9.61 9.58
N LEU A 141 -9.44 9.03 9.34
CA LEU A 141 -9.68 7.61 9.54
C LEU A 141 -10.59 7.07 8.44
N PHE A 142 -10.12 6.04 7.74
CA PHE A 142 -10.96 5.22 6.89
C PHE A 142 -11.58 4.10 7.72
N GLU A 143 -12.90 3.97 7.70
CA GLU A 143 -13.63 2.91 8.38
C GLU A 143 -14.59 2.20 7.42
N ILE A 144 -14.62 0.87 7.50
CA ILE A 144 -15.56 0.03 6.75
C ILE A 144 -15.93 -1.21 7.56
N ASN A 145 -17.18 -1.65 7.45
CA ASN A 145 -17.72 -2.85 8.10
C ASN A 145 -18.63 -3.60 7.11
N ASN A 146 -19.18 -4.75 7.53
CA ASN A 146 -20.22 -5.47 6.79
C ASN A 146 -19.83 -5.86 5.35
N ILE A 147 -18.55 -6.18 5.15
CA ILE A 147 -18.01 -6.62 3.85
C ILE A 147 -17.08 -7.81 4.04
N GLU A 148 -17.22 -8.85 3.22
CA GLU A 148 -16.56 -10.16 3.41
C GLU A 148 -15.02 -10.05 3.42
N GLN A 149 -14.49 -9.09 2.66
CA GLN A 149 -13.07 -8.86 2.44
C GLN A 149 -12.33 -8.45 3.73
N ILE A 150 -13.01 -7.88 4.74
CA ILE A 150 -12.34 -7.51 6.01
C ILE A 150 -11.83 -8.73 6.77
N LYS A 151 -12.38 -9.92 6.53
CA LYS A 151 -11.88 -11.19 7.08
C LYS A 151 -10.46 -11.53 6.65
N GLY A 152 -9.91 -10.82 5.68
CA GLY A 152 -8.52 -10.92 5.30
C GLY A 152 -7.54 -10.17 6.20
N PHE A 153 -8.02 -9.27 7.06
CA PHE A 153 -7.19 -8.47 7.97
C PHE A 153 -7.12 -9.12 9.35
N GLY A 154 -5.93 -9.08 9.96
CA GLY A 154 -5.76 -9.51 11.35
C GLY A 154 -6.53 -8.61 12.31
N LYS A 155 -6.92 -9.14 13.48
CA LYS A 155 -7.57 -8.35 14.54
C LYS A 155 -6.68 -7.25 15.13
N GLY A 156 -5.38 -7.33 14.89
CA GLY A 156 -4.41 -6.33 15.30
C GLY A 156 -3.04 -6.93 15.63
N PHE A 157 -2.08 -6.08 15.95
CA PHE A 157 -0.74 -6.52 16.34
C PHE A 157 -0.80 -7.38 17.61
N GLN A 158 -0.11 -8.53 17.59
CA GLN A 158 -0.10 -9.53 18.69
C GLN A 158 -1.46 -10.16 19.05
N LYS A 159 -2.51 -9.92 18.24
CA LYS A 159 -3.83 -10.53 18.43
C LYS A 159 -3.99 -11.72 17.49
N GLN A 160 -4.61 -12.79 17.99
CA GLN A 160 -4.88 -13.98 17.18
C GLN A 160 -6.20 -13.85 16.41
N GLY A 161 -6.18 -14.34 15.17
CA GLY A 161 -7.33 -14.39 14.28
C GLY A 161 -7.52 -13.14 13.43
N ASN A 162 -8.49 -13.23 12.53
CA ASN A 162 -8.85 -12.17 11.61
C ASN A 162 -10.16 -11.49 12.04
N LEU A 163 -10.42 -10.31 11.47
CA LEU A 163 -11.71 -9.65 11.63
C LEU A 163 -12.85 -10.56 11.13
N GLY A 164 -14.02 -10.44 11.75
CA GLY A 164 -15.28 -11.02 11.28
C GLY A 164 -16.01 -10.08 10.32
N TYR A 165 -17.05 -10.58 9.65
CA TYR A 165 -17.88 -9.81 8.72
C TYR A 165 -18.51 -8.56 9.37
N HIS A 166 -18.86 -8.63 10.66
CA HIS A 166 -19.46 -7.51 11.41
C HIS A 166 -18.44 -6.62 12.13
N ASP A 167 -17.15 -6.96 12.07
CA ASP A 167 -16.12 -6.09 12.64
C ASP A 167 -15.93 -4.84 11.76
N THR A 168 -15.22 -3.85 12.30
CA THR A 168 -14.89 -2.63 11.55
C THR A 168 -13.39 -2.57 11.30
N LEU A 169 -13.00 -2.57 10.03
CA LEU A 169 -11.64 -2.28 9.60
C LEU A 169 -11.40 -0.78 9.71
N ARG A 170 -10.33 -0.39 10.41
CA ARG A 170 -9.94 1.00 10.66
C ARG A 170 -8.54 1.25 10.13
N ILE A 171 -8.39 2.24 9.26
CA ILE A 171 -7.11 2.54 8.61
C ILE A 171 -6.84 4.03 8.69
N PRO A 172 -5.82 4.45 9.47
CA PRO A 172 -5.50 5.86 9.63
C PRO A 172 -5.06 6.49 8.30
N VAL A 173 -5.34 7.78 8.17
CA VAL A 173 -4.92 8.63 7.05
C VAL A 173 -4.00 9.72 7.61
N ILE A 174 -2.77 9.76 7.09
CA ILE A 174 -1.80 10.82 7.38
C ILE A 174 -1.70 11.79 6.19
N GLU A 175 -1.26 13.02 6.46
CA GLU A 175 -0.99 13.98 5.40
C GLU A 175 0.32 13.66 4.70
N ASN A 176 0.37 13.95 3.41
CA ASN A 176 1.62 13.85 2.67
C ASN A 176 2.56 15.02 3.02
N THR A 177 3.87 14.76 2.95
CA THR A 177 4.93 15.74 3.15
C THR A 177 5.76 15.87 1.87
N ALA A 178 6.52 16.95 1.75
CA ALA A 178 7.38 17.16 0.57
C ALA A 178 8.55 16.17 0.51
N HIS A 179 8.98 15.67 1.67
CA HIS A 179 10.06 14.70 1.80
C HIS A 179 9.55 13.44 2.49
N GLU A 180 9.74 12.27 1.87
CA GLU A 180 9.26 10.99 2.41
C GLU A 180 9.83 10.68 3.80
N GLU A 181 11.05 11.12 4.12
CA GLU A 181 11.64 10.88 5.44
C GLU A 181 10.82 11.54 6.57
N ASP A 182 10.20 12.70 6.29
CA ASP A 182 9.32 13.40 7.24
C ASP A 182 8.01 12.64 7.49
N LEU A 183 7.60 11.72 6.59
CA LEU A 183 6.42 10.87 6.80
C LEU A 183 6.63 9.87 7.94
N THR A 184 7.87 9.54 8.26
CA THR A 184 8.19 8.47 9.22
C THR A 184 7.57 8.75 10.57
N GLU A 185 7.73 9.96 11.11
CA GLU A 185 7.18 10.32 12.43
C GLU A 185 5.65 10.21 12.47
N PHE A 186 4.96 10.66 11.42
CA PHE A 186 3.51 10.56 11.30
C PHE A 186 3.03 9.12 11.13
N LEU A 187 3.77 8.31 10.38
CA LEU A 187 3.50 6.88 10.22
C LEU A 187 3.63 6.15 11.56
N GLU A 188 4.69 6.43 12.31
CA GLU A 188 4.95 5.87 13.63
C GLU A 188 3.89 6.28 14.65
N GLU A 189 3.49 7.55 14.68
CA GLU A 189 2.38 8.02 15.52
C GLU A 189 1.06 7.33 15.15
N ALA A 190 0.77 7.20 13.85
CA ALA A 190 -0.43 6.50 13.38
C ALA A 190 -0.41 5.02 13.75
N MET A 191 0.75 4.37 13.68
CA MET A 191 0.94 3.01 14.16
C MET A 191 0.58 2.95 15.66
N ASP A 192 1.18 3.79 16.50
CA ASP A 192 1.00 3.75 17.96
C ASP A 192 -0.45 4.06 18.38
N LYS A 193 -1.10 5.01 17.71
CA LYS A 193 -2.51 5.37 17.95
C LYS A 193 -3.49 4.29 17.50
N TYR A 194 -3.16 3.55 16.45
CA TYR A 194 -3.97 2.48 15.89
C TYR A 194 -3.19 1.15 15.90
N PRO A 195 -2.97 0.53 17.08
CA PRO A 195 -2.14 -0.68 17.20
C PRO A 195 -2.70 -1.87 16.43
N ASP A 196 -4.00 -1.84 16.10
CA ASP A 196 -4.68 -2.90 15.36
C ASP A 196 -4.59 -2.74 13.83
N THR A 197 -4.04 -1.64 13.33
CA THR A 197 -3.90 -1.43 11.89
C THR A 197 -2.72 -2.20 11.30
N TYR A 198 -2.92 -2.68 10.08
CA TYR A 198 -1.87 -3.22 9.22
C TYR A 198 -1.58 -2.32 8.01
N ALA A 199 -2.20 -1.13 7.98
CA ALA A 199 -2.04 -0.19 6.90
C ALA A 199 -2.14 1.26 7.36
N VAL A 200 -1.50 2.15 6.61
CA VAL A 200 -1.64 3.62 6.75
C VAL A 200 -1.82 4.21 5.35
N LEU A 201 -2.87 4.99 5.17
CA LEU A 201 -3.10 5.78 3.96
C LEU A 201 -2.33 7.10 4.07
N VAL A 202 -1.72 7.51 2.96
CA VAL A 202 -1.04 8.81 2.84
C VAL A 202 -1.81 9.64 1.81
N ARG A 203 -2.37 10.76 2.26
CA ARG A 203 -3.28 11.58 1.45
C ARG A 203 -2.63 12.02 0.14
N ARG A 204 -3.30 11.83 -1.00
CA ARG A 204 -2.77 12.18 -2.34
C ARG A 204 -1.46 11.47 -2.73
N HIS A 205 -1.14 10.35 -2.09
CA HIS A 205 0.08 9.58 -2.36
C HIS A 205 -0.23 8.11 -2.56
N GLY A 206 -0.78 7.45 -1.55
CA GLY A 206 -0.88 5.99 -1.60
C GLY A 206 -1.17 5.34 -0.26
N VAL A 207 -0.70 4.11 -0.10
CA VAL A 207 -0.86 3.31 1.13
C VAL A 207 0.40 2.51 1.43
N TYR A 208 0.72 2.38 2.71
CA TYR A 208 1.68 1.42 3.25
C TYR A 208 0.90 0.29 3.91
N VAL A 209 1.22 -0.96 3.57
CA VAL A 209 0.58 -2.17 4.10
C VAL A 209 1.65 -3.16 4.54
N TRP A 210 1.56 -3.70 5.75
CA TRP A 210 2.52 -4.67 6.26
C TRP A 210 1.86 -5.95 6.75
N GLY A 211 2.66 -6.99 6.92
CA GLY A 211 2.21 -8.26 7.49
C GLY A 211 3.38 -9.12 7.95
N ASP A 212 3.07 -10.17 8.72
CA ASP A 212 4.07 -11.07 9.30
C ASP A 212 4.93 -11.77 8.25
N ASN A 213 4.42 -11.88 7.02
CA ASN A 213 5.13 -12.42 5.87
C ASN A 213 4.58 -11.81 4.57
N VAL A 214 5.27 -12.09 3.47
CA VAL A 214 4.91 -11.64 2.12
C VAL A 214 3.47 -12.00 1.77
N HIS A 215 3.06 -13.24 2.02
CA HIS A 215 1.70 -13.70 1.73
C HIS A 215 0.65 -12.84 2.45
N LYS A 216 0.81 -12.60 3.76
CA LYS A 216 -0.11 -11.76 4.53
C LYS A 216 -0.09 -10.30 4.06
N ALA A 217 1.08 -9.71 3.85
CA ALA A 217 1.19 -8.32 3.39
C ALA A 217 0.53 -8.13 2.02
N LYS A 218 0.86 -9.01 1.06
CA LYS A 218 0.28 -9.02 -0.28
C LYS A 218 -1.22 -9.22 -0.23
N THR A 219 -1.70 -10.20 0.51
CA THR A 219 -3.14 -10.51 0.55
C THR A 219 -3.95 -9.35 1.17
N GLN A 220 -3.42 -8.69 2.20
CA GLN A 220 -4.05 -7.49 2.77
C GLN A 220 -4.04 -6.30 1.80
N CYS A 221 -3.01 -6.20 0.96
CA CYS A 221 -2.90 -5.18 -0.08
C CYS A 221 -3.82 -5.47 -1.29
N GLU A 222 -3.97 -6.74 -1.68
CA GLU A 222 -4.87 -7.20 -2.76
C GLU A 222 -6.33 -7.10 -2.37
N ARG A 223 -6.68 -7.34 -1.11
CA ARG A 223 -8.06 -7.20 -0.61
C ARG A 223 -8.58 -5.76 -0.59
N ARG A 224 -7.83 -4.85 -1.22
CA ARG A 224 -8.14 -3.46 -1.53
C ARG A 224 -8.27 -3.15 -3.03
N ASN A 225 -7.89 -4.07 -3.92
CA ASN A 225 -7.83 -3.84 -5.37
C ASN A 225 -8.49 -5.04 -6.09
N PHE A 226 -9.58 -4.79 -6.82
CA PHE A 226 -10.33 -5.84 -7.52
C PHE A 226 -9.94 -5.89 -9.00
N ASP A 227 -10.03 -7.10 -9.56
CA ASP A 227 -10.24 -7.39 -10.98
C ASP A 227 -11.45 -8.35 -11.04
N ILE A 228 -12.57 -7.95 -11.66
CA ILE A 228 -13.73 -8.84 -11.90
C ILE A 228 -13.85 -9.05 -13.41
N CYS A 229 -13.80 -10.32 -13.82
CA CYS A 229 -14.29 -10.77 -15.12
C CYS A 229 -15.79 -11.11 -14.96
N LEU A 230 -16.68 -10.47 -15.72
CA LEU A 230 -18.10 -10.85 -15.78
C LEU A 230 -18.46 -11.39 -17.17
N ASP A 231 -19.11 -12.55 -17.13
CA ASP A 231 -19.61 -13.37 -18.23
C ASP A 231 -20.59 -12.60 -19.14
N PRO A 232 -20.58 -12.80 -20.48
CA PRO A 232 -21.33 -12.00 -21.42
C PRO A 232 -22.65 -12.69 -21.74
N ASN A 233 -23.77 -12.25 -21.15
CA ASN A 233 -25.11 -12.43 -21.71
C ASN A 233 -26.13 -11.61 -20.91
N GLU A 234 -26.51 -10.45 -21.43
CA GLU A 234 -27.86 -10.16 -21.97
C GLU A 234 -28.04 -8.65 -22.18
N GLY A 235 -28.69 -8.30 -23.29
CA GLY A 235 -28.56 -7.02 -23.97
C GLY A 235 -29.22 -5.83 -23.26
N CYS A 236 -28.44 -4.75 -23.13
CA CYS A 236 -28.87 -3.38 -22.87
C CYS A 236 -27.90 -2.45 -23.64
N PRO A 237 -28.34 -1.32 -24.22
CA PRO A 237 -27.61 -0.65 -25.30
C PRO A 237 -26.29 -0.01 -24.83
N GLN A 238 -25.24 -0.27 -25.63
CA GLN A 238 -23.83 0.07 -25.40
C GLN A 238 -23.58 1.56 -25.12
N ILE A 239 -22.99 1.81 -23.96
CA ILE A 239 -21.95 2.82 -23.80
C ILE A 239 -20.73 2.05 -23.28
N ASP A 240 -19.73 1.86 -24.14
CA ASP A 240 -18.46 1.24 -23.79
C ASP A 240 -17.70 2.17 -22.84
N VAL A 241 -17.66 1.81 -21.55
CA VAL A 241 -16.73 2.35 -20.57
C VAL A 241 -16.14 1.17 -19.82
N ASP A 242 -14.87 0.87 -20.10
CA ASP A 242 -14.07 -0.09 -19.33
C ASP A 242 -13.88 0.44 -17.90
N ILE A 243 -14.83 0.10 -17.03
CA ILE A 243 -14.76 0.39 -15.59
C ILE A 243 -14.14 -0.84 -14.92
N VAL A 244 -12.81 -0.82 -14.82
CA VAL A 244 -12.06 -1.76 -13.97
C VAL A 244 -12.52 -1.53 -12.52
N VAL A 245 -13.04 -2.60 -11.94
CA VAL A 245 -13.77 -2.62 -10.67
C VAL A 245 -12.85 -2.25 -9.51
N VAL A 246 -12.99 -1.03 -9.00
CA VAL A 246 -13.04 -0.79 -7.54
C VAL A 246 -14.41 -0.22 -7.25
N VAL A 247 -15.38 -1.08 -7.43
CA VAL A 247 -16.81 -0.78 -7.32
C VAL A 247 -17.37 -1.81 -6.34
N ASP A 248 -17.01 -1.64 -5.07
CA ASP A 248 -17.84 -2.10 -3.93
C ASP A 248 -17.39 -1.49 -2.59
N ILE A 249 -16.22 -0.85 -2.53
CA ILE A 249 -15.79 -0.10 -1.34
C ILE A 249 -16.31 1.37 -1.36
N VAL A 250 -16.87 1.84 -2.48
CA VAL A 250 -17.18 3.28 -2.69
C VAL A 250 -18.62 3.55 -3.18
N VAL A 251 -19.38 2.55 -3.61
CA VAL A 251 -20.70 2.77 -4.26
C VAL A 251 -21.80 3.21 -3.28
N VAL A 252 -21.73 2.84 -2.00
CA VAL A 252 -22.77 3.28 -1.05
C VAL A 252 -22.67 4.77 -0.71
N VAL A 253 -21.50 5.41 -0.90
CA VAL A 253 -21.31 6.85 -0.61
C VAL A 253 -21.25 7.71 -1.88
N VAL A 254 -20.71 7.19 -2.99
CA VAL A 254 -20.59 7.98 -4.24
C VAL A 254 -21.92 8.13 -4.98
N VAL A 255 -22.85 7.17 -4.87
CA VAL A 255 -24.21 7.36 -5.40
C VAL A 255 -24.96 8.45 -4.61
N VAL A 256 -24.64 8.66 -3.32
CA VAL A 256 -25.27 9.73 -2.52
C VAL A 256 -24.62 11.09 -2.79
N VAL A 257 -23.29 11.16 -3.00
CA VAL A 257 -22.60 12.46 -3.16
C VAL A 257 -22.62 12.96 -4.61
N VAL A 258 -22.54 12.09 -5.63
CA VAL A 258 -22.60 12.52 -7.04
C VAL A 258 -24.02 12.91 -7.45
N VAL A 259 -25.06 12.31 -6.86
CA VAL A 259 -26.45 12.73 -7.08
C VAL A 259 -26.74 14.09 -6.42
N VAL A 260 -26.00 14.49 -5.38
CA VAL A 260 -26.23 15.77 -4.68
C VAL A 260 -25.47 16.96 -5.32
N VAL A 261 -24.37 16.73 -6.05
CA VAL A 261 -23.53 17.84 -6.57
C VAL A 261 -23.88 18.27 -8.02
N VAL A 262 -24.77 17.58 -8.72
CA VAL A 262 -25.31 18.03 -10.03
C VAL A 262 -26.81 18.30 -9.96
N VAL A 263 -27.21 19.21 -9.06
CA VAL A 263 -28.41 20.03 -9.26
C VAL A 263 -28.05 21.49 -8.95
N ARG A 264 -27.26 22.11 -9.82
CA ARG A 264 -27.32 23.58 -9.95
C ARG A 264 -28.57 23.88 -10.73
N THR A 265 -29.62 24.31 -10.03
CA THR A 265 -30.76 25.00 -10.64
C THR A 265 -30.23 26.22 -11.40
N CYS A 266 -30.34 26.21 -12.73
CA CYS A 266 -30.31 27.45 -13.49
C CYS A 266 -31.58 28.26 -13.13
N PRO A 267 -31.48 29.53 -12.71
CA PRO A 267 -32.65 30.35 -12.53
C PRO A 267 -33.19 30.72 -13.93
N GLY A 268 -34.31 30.11 -14.33
CA GLY A 268 -35.01 30.58 -15.55
C GLY A 268 -35.92 29.60 -16.30
N THR A 269 -35.91 28.29 -16.03
CA THR A 269 -36.67 27.36 -16.87
C THR A 269 -38.02 26.99 -16.24
N LYS A 270 -39.10 27.63 -16.71
CA LYS A 270 -40.48 27.25 -16.42
C LYS A 270 -40.76 25.87 -17.04
N TYR A 271 -40.93 24.84 -16.21
CA TYR A 271 -41.52 23.59 -16.66
C TYR A 271 -43.03 23.77 -16.76
N THR A 272 -43.55 23.88 -17.99
CA THR A 272 -44.97 23.68 -18.27
C THR A 272 -45.28 22.20 -18.21
N SER A 273 -46.11 21.78 -17.27
CA SER A 273 -46.70 20.45 -17.26
C SER A 273 -47.60 20.30 -18.50
N ARG A 274 -47.43 19.22 -19.24
CA ARG A 274 -48.51 18.64 -20.04
C ARG A 274 -48.60 17.14 -19.75
N PRO A 275 -49.83 16.62 -19.53
CA PRO A 275 -50.06 15.22 -19.27
C PRO A 275 -50.08 14.46 -20.61
N PHE A 276 -49.55 13.24 -20.62
CA PHE A 276 -50.30 11.98 -20.67
C PHE A 276 -49.33 10.82 -20.42
#